data_AF-A0A2H1FPG1-F1
#
_entry.id   AF-A0A2H1FPG1-F1
#
_cell.length_a   1.000
_cell.length_b   1.000
_cell.length_c   1.000
_cell.angle_alpha   90.00
_cell.angle_beta   90.00
_cell.angle_gamma   90.00
#
_symmetry.space_group_name_H-M   'P 1'
#
loop_
_entity.id
_entity.type
_entity.pdbx_description
1 polymer ?
#
loop_
_entity_poly.entity_id
_entity_poly.type
_entity_poly.pdbx_seq_one_letter_code
_entity_poly.pdbx_strand_id
1 'polypeptide(L)'
;MELVTSAGERLTLSAAQEADTNVLHSLRQREKKIQMYKHLWAQRAQIQSIVARHLGLRNNAQCAIRSPAEWNAGRFNMCVHVQVTDNRHKVSRKIFRCAMPHTIGNHNAPAAIDERIRSEVANYAWIEKNCPDIPTPKLIGFGLFNGEQFTHERHLPWYRRLAFQIFRFMRSIFSRQHLSAYAARNLSSQLDTGYILMDYIDKDTGTMLATLWDEGKGDQEKKERLYRGVSQIMLSLARTPHPRIGSLRFNDDGSISLASRPLICAISVLENEGAPRLEGPYTSTGPFLQALQEFRANVFTNQPNAVHDKEDCRQQMAYMVLLRSIVPQIFNLQYSGPFFLQHEDLHTGNIFVDADWNITGIIDLEFRRTKSFNGYLQPWRGSRTWPAPRSLTLYIELYRLDGAGCTTV
;
A
#
# COMPACT_ATOMS: atom_id res chain seq x y z
N MET A 1 -2.25 -6.03 -34.85
CA MET A 1 -1.94 -6.85 -33.66
C MET A 1 -2.38 -6.07 -32.44
N GLU A 2 -3.32 -6.59 -31.65
CA GLU A 2 -3.77 -5.96 -30.40
C GLU A 2 -2.87 -6.42 -29.25
N LEU A 3 -2.32 -5.47 -28.50
CA LEU A 3 -1.54 -5.69 -27.29
C LEU A 3 -2.48 -5.52 -26.11
N VAL A 4 -2.43 -6.42 -25.13
CA VAL A 4 -3.31 -6.32 -23.96
C VAL A 4 -2.47 -6.37 -22.69
N THR A 5 -2.52 -5.28 -21.92
CA THR A 5 -1.66 -4.99 -20.77
C THR A 5 -2.03 -5.80 -19.52
N SER A 6 -1.20 -5.78 -18.47
CA SER A 6 -1.51 -6.42 -17.18
C SER A 6 -2.73 -5.82 -16.46
N ALA A 7 -3.13 -4.61 -16.84
CA ALA A 7 -4.35 -3.94 -16.38
C ALA A 7 -5.60 -4.32 -17.19
N GLY A 8 -5.45 -5.07 -18.28
CA GLY A 8 -6.55 -5.47 -19.16
C GLY A 8 -6.86 -4.46 -20.28
N GLU A 9 -6.08 -3.39 -20.40
CA GLU A 9 -6.23 -2.37 -21.45
C GLU A 9 -5.77 -2.93 -22.79
N ARG A 10 -6.52 -2.64 -23.85
CA ARG A 10 -6.18 -3.02 -25.21
C ARG A 10 -5.53 -1.83 -25.92
N LEU A 11 -4.35 -2.05 -26.48
CA LEU A 11 -3.54 -1.06 -27.17
C LEU A 11 -3.21 -1.54 -28.58
N THR A 12 -3.23 -0.61 -29.53
CA THR A 12 -2.61 -0.83 -30.84
C THR A 12 -1.09 -0.66 -30.72
N LEU A 13 -0.35 -1.14 -31.73
CA LEU A 13 1.10 -0.93 -31.76
C LEU A 13 1.47 0.57 -31.78
N SER A 14 0.73 1.38 -32.56
CA SER A 14 0.95 2.83 -32.61
C SER A 14 0.70 3.49 -31.25
N ALA A 15 -0.41 3.15 -30.58
CA ALA A 15 -0.69 3.66 -29.24
C ALA A 15 0.34 3.19 -28.21
N ALA A 16 0.91 1.99 -28.38
CA ALA A 16 1.96 1.47 -27.50
C ALA A 16 3.31 2.18 -27.71
N GLN A 17 3.61 2.66 -28.91
CA GLN A 17 4.83 3.43 -29.21
C GLN A 17 4.75 4.84 -28.64
N GLU A 18 3.56 5.44 -28.66
CA GLU A 18 3.31 6.78 -28.11
C GLU A 18 3.07 6.76 -26.58
N ALA A 19 2.91 5.59 -25.98
CA ALA A 19 2.66 5.46 -24.55
C ALA A 19 3.88 5.83 -23.72
N ASP A 20 3.68 6.71 -22.73
CA ASP A 20 4.70 7.06 -21.72
C ASP A 20 5.06 5.90 -20.77
N THR A 21 4.23 4.84 -20.75
CA THR A 21 4.41 3.69 -19.86
C THR A 21 5.26 2.60 -20.49
N ASN A 22 5.90 1.77 -19.67
CA ASN A 22 6.65 0.62 -20.17
C ASN A 22 5.70 -0.51 -20.61
N VAL A 23 5.19 -0.43 -21.84
CA VAL A 23 4.22 -1.39 -22.39
C VAL A 23 4.81 -2.80 -22.46
N LEU A 24 6.08 -2.94 -22.84
CA LEU A 24 6.78 -4.24 -22.88
C LEU A 24 6.82 -4.90 -21.50
N HIS A 25 7.16 -4.13 -20.47
CA HIS A 25 7.11 -4.60 -19.09
C HIS A 25 5.68 -5.02 -18.70
N SER A 26 4.68 -4.19 -18.99
CA SER A 26 3.26 -4.49 -18.71
C SER A 26 2.76 -5.78 -19.36
N LEU A 27 3.17 -6.06 -20.61
CA LEU A 27 2.86 -7.30 -21.31
C LEU A 27 3.47 -8.53 -20.62
N ARG A 28 4.75 -8.46 -20.23
CA ARG A 28 5.42 -9.53 -19.48
C ARG A 28 4.75 -9.76 -18.12
N GLN A 29 4.33 -8.70 -17.45
CA GLN A 29 3.66 -8.81 -16.15
C GLN A 29 2.28 -9.47 -16.24
N ARG A 30 1.57 -9.31 -17.36
CA ARG A 30 0.30 -10.00 -17.57
C ARG A 30 0.44 -11.52 -17.51
N GLU A 31 1.47 -12.05 -18.16
CA GLU A 31 1.70 -13.50 -18.21
C GLU A 31 2.04 -14.06 -16.83
N LYS A 32 2.90 -13.36 -16.08
CA LYS A 32 3.23 -13.68 -14.68
C LYS A 32 2.01 -13.56 -13.74
N LYS A 33 1.11 -12.60 -13.97
CA LYS A 33 -0.15 -12.47 -13.24
C LYS A 33 -1.05 -13.68 -13.47
N ILE A 34 -1.20 -14.15 -14.72
CA ILE A 34 -1.96 -15.36 -15.04
C ILE A 34 -1.34 -16.60 -14.37
N GLN A 35 -0.01 -16.72 -14.37
CA GLN A 35 0.68 -17.81 -13.67
C GLN A 35 0.40 -17.79 -12.16
N MET A 36 0.39 -16.60 -11.54
CA MET A 36 0.07 -16.46 -10.11
C MET A 36 -1.36 -16.89 -9.80
N TYR A 37 -2.34 -16.57 -10.64
CA TYR A 37 -3.73 -17.06 -10.49
C TYR A 37 -3.78 -18.59 -10.46
N LYS A 38 -3.11 -19.25 -11.42
CA LYS A 38 -3.05 -20.72 -11.49
C LYS A 38 -2.36 -21.32 -10.27
N HIS A 39 -1.27 -20.69 -9.83
CA HIS A 39 -0.48 -21.13 -8.68
C HIS A 39 -1.28 -21.07 -7.36
N LEU A 40 -1.92 -19.93 -7.05
CA LEU A 40 -2.76 -19.81 -5.85
C LEU A 40 -3.98 -20.74 -5.90
N TRP A 41 -4.56 -20.97 -7.08
CA TRP A 41 -5.68 -21.90 -7.23
C TRP A 41 -5.27 -23.36 -6.98
N ALA A 42 -4.06 -23.74 -7.42
CA ALA A 42 -3.49 -25.05 -7.11
C ALA A 42 -3.24 -25.22 -5.61
N GLN A 43 -2.81 -24.16 -4.93
CA GLN A 43 -2.54 -24.14 -3.48
C GLN A 43 -3.77 -23.85 -2.60
N ARG A 44 -5.00 -23.84 -3.16
CA ARG A 44 -6.21 -23.46 -2.41
C ARG A 44 -6.42 -24.23 -1.11
N ALA A 45 -6.05 -25.52 -1.05
CA ALA A 45 -6.15 -26.33 0.15
C ALA A 45 -5.22 -25.84 1.28
N GLN A 46 -4.01 -25.38 0.93
CA GLN A 46 -3.09 -24.77 1.87
C GLN A 46 -3.63 -23.42 2.36
N ILE A 47 -4.16 -22.59 1.46
CA ILE A 47 -4.82 -21.31 1.81
C ILE A 47 -5.98 -21.56 2.79
N GLN A 48 -6.83 -22.56 2.55
CA GLN A 48 -7.91 -22.94 3.46
C GLN A 48 -7.39 -23.29 4.86
N SER A 49 -6.33 -24.10 4.94
CA SER A 49 -5.72 -24.47 6.21
C SER A 49 -5.14 -23.26 6.95
N ILE A 50 -4.46 -22.36 6.24
CA ILE A 50 -3.90 -21.12 6.79
C ILE A 50 -5.02 -20.25 7.37
N VAL A 51 -6.08 -20.00 6.60
CA VAL A 51 -7.23 -19.18 7.02
C VAL A 51 -7.94 -19.80 8.22
N ALA A 52 -8.23 -21.11 8.17
CA ALA A 52 -8.86 -21.83 9.27
C ALA A 52 -8.05 -21.73 10.56
N ARG A 53 -6.71 -21.81 10.44
CA ARG A 53 -5.79 -21.70 11.56
C ARG A 53 -5.73 -20.29 12.15
N HIS A 54 -5.68 -19.24 11.32
CA HIS A 54 -5.71 -17.86 11.81
C HIS A 54 -7.02 -17.55 12.54
N LEU A 55 -8.14 -18.15 12.11
CA LEU A 55 -9.45 -17.94 12.70
C LEU A 55 -9.79 -18.89 13.86
N GLY A 56 -8.95 -19.91 14.12
CA GLY A 56 -9.22 -20.90 15.18
C GLY A 56 -10.43 -21.80 14.88
N LEU A 57 -10.66 -22.12 13.60
CA LEU A 57 -11.75 -23.01 13.18
C LEU A 57 -11.42 -24.47 13.51
N ARG A 58 -12.47 -25.29 13.69
CA ARG A 58 -12.33 -26.71 14.03
C ARG A 58 -11.94 -27.55 12.81
N ASN A 59 -12.42 -27.18 11.62
CA ASN A 59 -12.21 -27.92 10.39
C ASN A 59 -11.86 -26.97 9.23
N ASN A 60 -10.89 -27.34 8.40
CA ASN A 60 -10.52 -26.61 7.18
C ASN A 60 -11.69 -26.52 6.18
N ALA A 61 -12.62 -27.48 6.18
CA ALA A 61 -13.82 -27.46 5.33
C ALA A 61 -14.76 -26.29 5.62
N GLN A 62 -14.60 -25.63 6.79
CA GLN A 62 -15.31 -24.40 7.12
C GLN A 62 -14.81 -23.19 6.31
N CYS A 63 -13.69 -23.31 5.60
CA CYS A 63 -13.16 -22.32 4.68
C CYS A 63 -13.34 -22.80 3.24
N ALA A 64 -14.04 -22.04 2.41
CA ALA A 64 -14.16 -22.28 0.98
C ALA A 64 -13.52 -21.15 0.19
N ILE A 65 -12.52 -21.47 -0.65
CA ILE A 65 -11.95 -20.50 -1.59
C ILE A 65 -12.91 -20.33 -2.75
N ARG A 66 -13.32 -19.08 -3.03
CA ARG A 66 -14.22 -18.74 -4.13
C ARG A 66 -13.50 -18.90 -5.47
N SER A 67 -14.26 -19.00 -6.55
CA SER A 67 -13.73 -19.14 -7.92
C SER A 67 -12.75 -18.01 -8.26
N PRO A 68 -11.66 -18.28 -9.02
CA PRO A 68 -10.74 -17.23 -9.47
C PRO A 68 -11.39 -16.09 -10.24
N ALA A 69 -12.58 -16.32 -10.82
CA ALA A 69 -13.37 -15.28 -11.50
C ALA A 69 -13.89 -14.19 -10.54
N GLU A 70 -13.97 -14.47 -9.24
CA GLU A 70 -14.40 -13.53 -8.20
C GLU A 70 -13.23 -12.84 -7.50
N TRP A 71 -11.98 -13.16 -7.88
CA TRP A 71 -10.81 -12.58 -7.24
C TRP A 71 -10.47 -11.23 -7.84
N ASN A 72 -10.09 -10.30 -6.98
CA ASN A 72 -9.66 -8.97 -7.40
C ASN A 72 -8.14 -8.96 -7.49
N ALA A 73 -7.56 -8.42 -8.55
CA ALA A 73 -6.12 -8.26 -8.65
C ALA A 73 -5.73 -6.86 -9.10
N GLY A 74 -5.05 -6.15 -8.22
CA GLY A 74 -4.50 -4.83 -8.47
C GLY A 74 -3.17 -4.89 -9.23
N ARG A 75 -2.37 -3.83 -9.07
CA ARG A 75 -1.04 -3.71 -9.67
C ARG A 75 0.03 -4.46 -8.88
N PHE A 76 -0.08 -4.54 -7.56
CA PHE A 76 0.94 -5.15 -6.70
C PHE A 76 0.45 -6.40 -5.95
N ASN A 77 -0.86 -6.57 -5.82
CA ASN A 77 -1.45 -7.60 -4.98
C ASN A 77 -2.63 -8.28 -5.65
N MET A 78 -2.83 -9.55 -5.30
CA MET A 78 -4.00 -10.34 -5.66
C MET A 78 -4.78 -10.73 -4.42
N CYS A 79 -6.09 -10.51 -4.44
CA CYS A 79 -7.01 -10.75 -3.34
C CYS A 79 -7.84 -11.99 -3.65
N VAL A 80 -7.55 -13.07 -2.93
CA VAL A 80 -8.30 -14.32 -2.94
C VAL A 80 -9.49 -14.19 -2.00
N HIS A 81 -10.70 -14.41 -2.52
CA HIS A 81 -11.92 -14.34 -1.74
C HIS A 81 -12.17 -15.67 -1.02
N VAL A 82 -12.35 -15.60 0.30
CA VAL A 82 -12.56 -16.79 1.14
C VAL A 82 -13.89 -16.67 1.87
N GLN A 83 -14.78 -17.64 1.67
CA GLN A 83 -16.00 -17.78 2.44
C GLN A 83 -15.71 -18.63 3.67
N VAL A 84 -16.10 -18.14 4.84
CA VAL A 84 -15.83 -18.80 6.12
C VAL A 84 -17.12 -18.97 6.90
N THR A 85 -17.36 -20.19 7.37
CA THR A 85 -18.40 -20.51 8.35
C THR A 85 -17.75 -20.67 9.72
N ASP A 86 -17.99 -19.74 10.64
CA ASP A 86 -17.37 -19.79 11.96
C ASP A 86 -17.88 -20.97 12.81
N ASN A 87 -17.28 -21.17 13.98
CA ASN A 87 -17.67 -22.24 14.90
C ASN A 87 -19.09 -22.08 15.51
N ARG A 88 -19.77 -20.97 15.21
CA ARG A 88 -21.17 -20.67 15.57
C ARG A 88 -22.10 -20.71 14.35
N HIS A 89 -21.64 -21.28 13.24
CA HIS A 89 -22.37 -21.37 11.97
C HIS A 89 -22.70 -20.04 11.29
N LYS A 90 -22.05 -18.93 11.68
CA LYS A 90 -22.18 -17.65 10.98
C LYS A 90 -21.27 -17.65 9.76
N VAL A 91 -21.85 -17.35 8.60
CA VAL A 91 -21.12 -17.21 7.35
C VAL A 91 -20.61 -15.77 7.21
N SER A 92 -19.35 -15.63 6.81
CA SER A 92 -18.74 -14.34 6.50
C SER A 92 -17.73 -14.47 5.38
N ARG A 93 -17.37 -13.35 4.73
CA ARG A 93 -16.32 -13.31 3.72
C ARG A 93 -15.04 -12.70 4.29
N LYS A 94 -13.90 -13.22 3.85
CA LYS A 94 -12.55 -12.76 4.19
C LYS A 94 -11.75 -12.54 2.91
N ILE A 95 -10.77 -11.64 2.98
CA ILE A 95 -9.81 -11.38 1.92
C ILE A 95 -8.45 -11.93 2.33
N PHE A 96 -7.91 -12.81 1.49
CA PHE A 96 -6.55 -13.30 1.56
C PHE A 96 -5.74 -12.61 0.46
N ARG A 97 -5.03 -11.54 0.84
CA ARG A 97 -4.24 -10.69 -0.05
C ARG A 97 -2.82 -11.23 -0.15
N CYS A 98 -2.37 -11.57 -1.36
CA CYS A 98 -1.01 -12.00 -1.65
C CYS A 98 -0.26 -10.91 -2.42
N ALA A 99 0.96 -10.61 -1.99
CA ALA A 99 1.87 -9.80 -2.79
C ALA A 99 2.23 -10.55 -4.09
N MET A 100 2.28 -9.85 -5.22
CA MET A 100 2.70 -10.45 -6.48
C MET A 100 4.23 -10.36 -6.59
N PRO A 101 4.96 -11.49 -6.58
CA PRO A 101 6.44 -11.47 -6.55
C PRO A 101 7.04 -10.78 -7.78
N HIS A 102 6.35 -10.84 -8.92
CA HIS A 102 6.81 -10.26 -10.16
C HIS A 102 6.69 -8.74 -10.23
N THR A 103 5.93 -8.13 -9.32
CA THR A 103 5.71 -6.68 -9.24
C THR A 103 6.59 -6.05 -8.17
N ILE A 104 7.76 -6.65 -7.94
CA ILE A 104 8.74 -6.24 -6.95
C ILE A 104 10.07 -6.31 -7.69
N GLY A 105 10.79 -5.19 -7.78
CA GLY A 105 12.01 -5.04 -8.59
C GLY A 105 13.01 -6.18 -8.41
N ASN A 106 13.86 -6.38 -9.43
CA ASN A 106 14.73 -7.56 -9.60
C ASN A 106 15.78 -7.81 -8.48
N HIS A 107 15.83 -7.02 -7.41
CA HIS A 107 16.80 -7.16 -6.31
C HIS A 107 16.17 -7.88 -5.11
N ASN A 108 16.63 -9.10 -4.82
CA ASN A 108 16.26 -9.88 -3.63
C ASN A 108 14.74 -9.95 -3.38
N ALA A 109 13.99 -10.52 -4.34
CA ALA A 109 12.52 -10.58 -4.33
C ALA A 109 11.88 -10.97 -2.98
N PRO A 110 12.41 -11.96 -2.20
CA PRO A 110 11.85 -12.29 -0.88
C PRO A 110 11.87 -11.12 0.13
N ALA A 111 13.00 -10.41 0.23
CA ALA A 111 13.16 -9.34 1.20
C ALA A 111 12.28 -8.12 0.87
N ALA A 112 12.06 -7.86 -0.42
CA ALA A 112 11.21 -6.77 -0.87
C ALA A 112 9.71 -7.10 -0.78
N ILE A 113 9.32 -8.38 -0.88
CA ILE A 113 7.96 -8.86 -0.51
C ILE A 113 7.72 -8.60 0.98
N ASP A 114 8.66 -9.04 1.82
CA ASP A 114 8.52 -8.90 3.27
C ASP A 114 8.51 -7.43 3.69
N GLU A 115 9.28 -6.55 3.04
CA GLU A 115 9.23 -5.10 3.30
C GLU A 115 7.80 -4.55 3.12
N ARG A 116 7.14 -4.88 2.00
CA ARG A 116 5.79 -4.39 1.68
C ARG A 116 4.76 -4.90 2.67
N ILE A 117 4.78 -6.21 2.95
CA ILE A 117 3.84 -6.83 3.89
C ILE A 117 4.04 -6.26 5.30
N ARG A 118 5.29 -6.16 5.76
CA ARG A 118 5.60 -5.58 7.07
C ARG A 118 5.17 -4.13 7.16
N SER A 119 5.26 -3.36 6.08
CA SER A 119 4.81 -1.97 6.09
C SER A 119 3.30 -1.85 6.12
N GLU A 120 2.58 -2.59 5.27
CA GLU A 120 1.11 -2.59 5.26
C GLU A 120 0.54 -3.05 6.62
N VAL A 121 1.07 -4.12 7.19
CA VAL A 121 0.64 -4.62 8.49
C VAL A 121 0.96 -3.63 9.62
N ALA A 122 2.14 -3.00 9.58
CA ALA A 122 2.47 -1.96 10.55
C ALA A 122 1.45 -0.82 10.52
N ASN A 123 0.99 -0.43 9.33
CA ASN A 123 -0.02 0.62 9.18
C ASN A 123 -1.37 0.20 9.78
N TYR A 124 -1.84 -1.03 9.52
CA TYR A 124 -3.06 -1.56 10.16
C TYR A 124 -2.94 -1.57 11.69
N ALA A 125 -1.87 -2.15 12.22
CA ALA A 125 -1.66 -2.29 13.65
C ALA A 125 -1.44 -0.94 14.35
N TRP A 126 -0.84 0.04 13.66
CA TRP A 126 -0.68 1.41 14.16
C TRP A 126 -2.00 2.16 14.24
N ILE A 127 -2.84 2.08 13.19
CA ILE A 127 -4.17 2.71 13.16
C ILE A 127 -5.07 2.11 14.22
N GLU A 128 -5.13 0.78 14.31
CA GLU A 128 -5.93 0.07 15.31
C GLU A 128 -5.65 0.56 16.74
N LYS A 129 -4.40 0.94 17.03
CA LYS A 129 -4.01 1.44 18.34
C LYS A 129 -4.18 2.96 18.50
N ASN A 130 -3.73 3.76 17.53
CA ASN A 130 -3.55 5.21 17.70
C ASN A 130 -4.66 6.04 17.04
N CYS A 131 -5.40 5.47 16.08
CA CYS A 131 -6.42 6.17 15.31
C CYS A 131 -7.68 5.30 15.16
N PRO A 132 -8.34 4.90 16.28
CA PRO A 132 -9.49 3.99 16.24
C PRO A 132 -10.72 4.57 15.54
N ASP A 133 -10.74 5.88 15.32
CA ASP A 133 -11.77 6.60 14.57
C ASP A 133 -11.65 6.43 13.05
N ILE A 134 -10.51 5.93 12.55
CA ILE A 134 -10.32 5.65 11.12
C ILE A 134 -10.89 4.26 10.81
N PRO A 135 -11.97 4.15 10.02
CA PRO A 135 -12.55 2.86 9.72
C PRO A 135 -11.63 2.09 8.76
N THR A 136 -11.18 0.91 9.19
CA THR A 136 -10.34 0.01 8.39
C THR A 136 -10.86 -1.42 8.52
N PRO A 137 -10.74 -2.26 7.47
CA PRO A 137 -11.07 -3.67 7.61
C PRO A 137 -10.16 -4.30 8.66
N LYS A 138 -10.71 -5.19 9.47
CA LYS A 138 -9.95 -5.74 10.59
C LYS A 138 -8.92 -6.73 10.07
N LEU A 139 -7.65 -6.45 10.32
CA LEU A 139 -6.55 -7.36 10.04
C LEU A 139 -6.58 -8.54 11.03
N ILE A 140 -6.59 -9.77 10.50
CA ILE A 140 -6.75 -11.01 11.29
C ILE A 140 -5.38 -11.64 11.54
N GLY A 141 -4.53 -11.64 10.53
CA GLY A 141 -3.20 -12.20 10.58
C GLY A 141 -2.48 -12.06 9.25
N PHE A 142 -1.21 -12.42 9.22
CA PHE A 142 -0.38 -12.33 8.03
C PHE A 142 0.74 -13.37 8.12
N GLY A 143 1.37 -13.64 6.99
CA GLY A 143 2.54 -14.48 6.87
C GLY A 143 3.58 -13.85 5.95
N LEU A 144 4.83 -14.02 6.31
CA LEU A 144 5.98 -13.55 5.57
C LEU A 144 6.54 -14.66 4.66
N PHE A 145 7.37 -14.28 3.70
CA PHE A 145 7.98 -15.22 2.76
C PHE A 145 8.88 -16.25 3.47
N ASN A 146 9.52 -15.86 4.58
CA ASN A 146 10.33 -16.76 5.42
C ASN A 146 9.51 -17.82 6.19
N GLY A 147 8.17 -17.79 6.09
CA GLY A 147 7.26 -18.72 6.78
C GLY A 147 6.84 -18.29 8.19
N GLU A 148 7.34 -17.16 8.69
CA GLU A 148 6.85 -16.58 9.95
C GLU A 148 5.40 -16.11 9.79
N GLN A 149 4.60 -16.37 10.82
CA GLN A 149 3.18 -16.05 10.82
C GLN A 149 2.78 -15.36 12.10
N PHE A 150 1.86 -14.41 11.97
CA PHE A 150 1.34 -13.65 13.09
C PHE A 150 -0.19 -13.64 13.05
N THR A 151 -0.82 -13.79 14.22
CA THR A 151 -2.27 -13.74 14.38
C THR A 151 -2.63 -12.68 15.40
N HIS A 152 -3.68 -11.92 15.12
CA HIS A 152 -4.26 -10.97 16.06
C HIS A 152 -4.77 -11.69 17.33
N GLU A 153 -4.49 -11.15 18.51
CA GLU A 153 -4.75 -11.79 19.81
C GLU A 153 -6.20 -12.26 20.03
N ARG A 154 -7.18 -11.58 19.41
CA ARG A 154 -8.61 -11.92 19.47
C ARG A 154 -8.96 -13.29 18.86
N HIS A 155 -8.11 -13.82 17.98
CA HIS A 155 -8.31 -15.12 17.35
C HIS A 155 -7.40 -16.21 17.95
N LEU A 156 -6.63 -15.89 18.99
CA LEU A 156 -5.86 -16.88 19.73
C LEU A 156 -6.77 -17.63 20.72
N PRO A 157 -6.44 -18.90 21.04
CA PRO A 157 -7.04 -19.60 22.16
C PRO A 157 -6.91 -18.79 23.46
N TRP A 158 -7.91 -18.88 24.35
CA TRP A 158 -8.01 -18.03 25.54
C TRP A 158 -6.73 -18.04 26.41
N TYR A 159 -6.10 -19.21 26.58
CA TYR A 159 -4.89 -19.36 27.39
C TYR A 159 -3.68 -18.66 26.75
N ARG A 160 -3.52 -18.73 25.42
CA ARG A 160 -2.46 -18.01 24.68
C ARG A 160 -2.73 -16.52 24.65
N ARG A 161 -3.99 -16.12 24.50
CA ARG A 161 -4.40 -14.72 24.54
C ARG A 161 -4.04 -14.10 25.89
N LEU A 162 -4.40 -14.75 26.99
CA LEU A 162 -4.09 -14.27 28.33
C LEU A 162 -2.57 -14.19 28.56
N ALA A 163 -1.83 -15.25 28.22
CA ALA A 163 -0.37 -15.25 28.32
C ALA A 163 0.29 -14.13 27.50
N PHE A 164 -0.20 -13.90 26.27
CA PHE A 164 0.30 -12.83 25.41
C PHE A 164 -0.04 -11.44 25.95
N GLN A 165 -1.25 -11.23 26.50
CA GLN A 165 -1.63 -9.97 27.12
C GLN A 165 -0.78 -9.66 28.37
N ILE A 166 -0.50 -10.68 29.20
CA ILE A 166 0.42 -10.54 30.35
C ILE A 166 1.83 -10.20 29.84
N PHE A 167 2.33 -10.90 28.82
CA PHE A 167 3.65 -10.62 28.23
C PHE A 167 3.75 -9.19 27.67
N ARG A 168 2.72 -8.73 26.95
CA ARG A 168 2.65 -7.35 26.45
C ARG A 168 2.62 -6.32 27.56
N PHE A 169 1.86 -6.57 28.62
CA PHE A 169 1.80 -5.71 29.79
C PHE A 169 3.16 -5.61 30.48
N MET A 170 3.80 -6.74 30.75
CA MET A 170 5.14 -6.79 31.32
C MET A 170 6.16 -6.04 30.45
N ARG A 171 6.18 -6.31 29.14
CA ARG A 171 7.04 -5.55 28.21
C ARG A 171 6.75 -4.06 28.19
N SER A 172 5.49 -3.64 28.30
CA SER A 172 5.15 -2.21 28.34
C SER A 172 5.68 -1.50 29.59
N ILE A 173 5.93 -2.22 30.69
CA ILE A 173 6.53 -1.68 31.91
C ILE A 173 8.05 -1.57 31.75
N PHE A 174 8.70 -2.61 31.21
CA PHE A 174 10.17 -2.68 31.14
C PHE A 174 10.78 -2.09 29.88
N SER A 175 10.01 -1.96 28.79
CA SER A 175 10.46 -1.40 27.52
C SER A 175 9.56 -0.24 27.11
N ARG A 176 10.17 0.87 26.67
CA ARG A 176 9.44 2.01 26.08
C ARG A 176 8.81 1.69 24.70
N GLN A 177 8.89 0.43 24.26
CA GLN A 177 8.34 -0.03 22.99
C GLN A 177 7.09 -0.85 23.22
N HIS A 178 5.96 -0.33 22.73
CA HIS A 178 4.71 -1.05 22.82
C HIS A 178 4.60 -2.11 21.73
N LEU A 179 4.41 -3.35 22.15
CA LEU A 179 4.08 -4.46 21.26
C LEU A 179 2.69 -4.27 20.65
N SER A 180 2.57 -4.63 19.37
CA SER A 180 1.30 -4.72 18.66
C SER A 180 0.41 -5.85 19.21
N ALA A 181 -0.83 -5.91 18.75
CA ALA A 181 -1.78 -6.97 19.13
C ALA A 181 -1.59 -8.29 18.36
N TYR A 182 -0.50 -8.43 17.61
CA TYR A 182 -0.23 -9.58 16.74
C TYR A 182 0.84 -10.46 17.38
N ALA A 183 0.49 -11.70 17.69
CA ALA A 183 1.39 -12.68 18.28
C ALA A 183 1.96 -13.60 17.20
N ALA A 184 3.27 -13.88 17.29
CA ALA A 184 3.93 -14.87 16.47
C ALA A 184 3.35 -16.28 16.68
N ARG A 185 3.41 -17.11 15.64
CA ARG A 185 3.02 -18.52 15.69
C ARG A 185 4.22 -19.43 15.41
N ASN A 186 4.39 -20.46 16.23
CA ASN A 186 5.50 -21.42 16.14
C ASN A 186 5.36 -22.47 15.02
N LEU A 187 4.58 -22.20 13.97
CA LEU A 187 4.29 -23.19 12.92
C LEU A 187 4.60 -22.58 11.56
N SER A 188 5.59 -23.15 10.88
CA SER A 188 5.84 -22.88 9.47
C SER A 188 4.80 -23.63 8.64
N SER A 189 3.93 -22.90 7.96
CA SER A 189 3.39 -23.41 6.70
C SER A 189 3.97 -22.54 5.60
N GLN A 190 4.81 -23.15 4.76
CA GLN A 190 5.37 -22.48 3.60
C GLN A 190 4.27 -22.33 2.56
N LEU A 191 3.81 -21.10 2.41
CA LEU A 191 3.27 -20.62 1.16
C LEU A 191 4.44 -19.92 0.47
N ASP A 192 4.66 -20.15 -0.83
CA ASP A 192 5.77 -19.53 -1.58
C ASP A 192 5.54 -18.02 -1.86
N THR A 193 4.69 -17.38 -1.06
CA THR A 193 4.38 -15.96 -1.11
C THR A 193 3.96 -15.48 0.27
N GLY A 194 4.32 -14.24 0.60
CA GLY A 194 3.75 -13.60 1.78
C GLY A 194 2.29 -13.19 1.53
N TYR A 195 1.52 -13.11 2.62
CA TYR A 195 0.08 -12.86 2.58
C TYR A 195 -0.42 -12.03 3.77
N ILE A 196 -1.57 -11.40 3.59
CA ILE A 196 -2.32 -10.68 4.60
C ILE A 196 -3.77 -11.18 4.59
N LEU A 197 -4.30 -11.54 5.76
CA LEU A 197 -5.68 -12.00 5.94
C LEU A 197 -6.47 -10.95 6.70
N MET A 198 -7.57 -10.46 6.12
CA MET A 198 -8.42 -9.42 6.71
C MET A 198 -9.91 -9.65 6.43
N ASP A 199 -10.76 -8.93 7.16
CA ASP A 199 -12.19 -8.90 6.90
C ASP A 199 -12.53 -8.33 5.52
N TYR A 200 -13.55 -8.88 4.88
CA TYR A 200 -14.15 -8.30 3.69
C TYR A 200 -15.15 -7.20 4.09
N ILE A 201 -15.19 -6.11 3.34
CA ILE A 201 -16.18 -5.04 3.53
C ILE A 201 -17.41 -5.41 2.71
N ASP A 202 -18.46 -5.84 3.40
CA ASP A 202 -19.75 -6.20 2.79
C ASP A 202 -20.51 -4.95 2.31
N LYS A 203 -21.42 -5.13 1.36
CA LYS A 203 -22.24 -4.03 0.80
C LYS A 203 -23.06 -3.30 1.86
N ASP A 204 -23.46 -4.03 2.91
CA ASP A 204 -24.19 -3.47 4.05
C ASP A 204 -23.32 -2.54 4.91
N THR A 205 -21.99 -2.71 4.87
CA THR A 205 -21.03 -1.84 5.57
C THR A 205 -20.64 -0.64 4.73
N GLY A 206 -20.47 -0.83 3.42
CA GLY A 206 -20.11 0.25 2.52
C GLY A 206 -19.91 -0.21 1.09
N THR A 207 -19.98 0.75 0.17
CA THR A 207 -19.70 0.55 -1.25
C THR A 207 -18.46 1.36 -1.64
N MET A 208 -17.65 0.80 -2.54
CA MET A 208 -16.43 1.47 -3.02
C MET A 208 -16.79 2.79 -3.71
N LEU A 209 -16.18 3.90 -3.30
CA LEU A 209 -16.52 5.22 -3.81
C LEU A 209 -16.31 5.31 -5.34
N ALA A 210 -15.30 4.63 -5.89
CA ALA A 210 -15.05 4.59 -7.32
C ALA A 210 -16.26 4.10 -8.14
N THR A 211 -17.08 3.20 -7.61
CA THR A 211 -18.27 2.71 -8.33
C THR A 211 -19.43 3.70 -8.28
N LEU A 212 -19.44 4.61 -7.30
CA LEU A 212 -20.49 5.61 -7.09
C LEU A 212 -20.07 7.01 -7.58
N TRP A 213 -18.80 7.18 -7.95
CA TRP A 213 -18.20 8.49 -8.16
C TRP A 213 -18.87 9.26 -9.29
N ASP A 214 -19.08 8.63 -10.45
CA ASP A 214 -19.61 9.33 -11.62
C ASP A 214 -21.06 9.79 -11.43
N GLU A 215 -21.86 9.01 -10.70
CA GLU A 215 -23.24 9.35 -10.37
C GLU A 215 -23.33 10.42 -9.27
N GLY A 216 -22.43 10.37 -8.28
CA GLY A 216 -22.51 11.24 -7.10
C GLY A 216 -21.61 12.48 -7.11
N LYS A 217 -20.65 12.62 -8.03
CA LYS A 217 -19.68 13.75 -8.04
C LYS A 217 -20.31 15.14 -8.24
N GLY A 218 -21.55 15.20 -8.72
CA GLY A 218 -22.33 16.43 -8.85
C GLY A 218 -23.05 16.85 -7.56
N ASP A 219 -23.22 15.93 -6.61
CA ASP A 219 -23.91 16.17 -5.34
C ASP A 219 -22.96 16.85 -4.34
N GLN A 220 -23.29 18.09 -4.00
CA GLN A 220 -22.45 18.92 -3.15
C GLN A 220 -22.47 18.45 -1.69
N GLU A 221 -23.61 18.02 -1.16
CA GLU A 221 -23.70 17.57 0.23
C GLU A 221 -22.89 16.29 0.46
N LYS A 222 -22.99 15.35 -0.47
CA LYS A 222 -22.19 14.12 -0.43
C LYS A 222 -20.70 14.41 -0.47
N LYS A 223 -20.27 15.35 -1.32
CA LYS A 223 -18.86 15.78 -1.39
C LYS A 223 -18.40 16.43 -0.09
N GLU A 224 -19.21 17.29 0.52
CA GLU A 224 -18.87 17.92 1.79
C GLU A 224 -18.67 16.90 2.91
N ARG A 225 -19.55 15.89 3.00
CA ARG A 225 -19.42 14.79 3.96
C ARG A 225 -18.16 13.96 3.71
N LEU A 226 -17.88 13.65 2.45
CA LEU A 226 -16.66 12.94 2.05
C LEU A 226 -15.40 13.72 2.43
N TYR A 227 -15.29 14.99 2.03
CA TYR A 227 -14.11 15.82 2.33
C TYR A 227 -13.93 16.01 3.84
N ARG A 228 -15.02 16.14 4.59
CA ARG A 228 -14.98 16.17 6.06
C ARG A 228 -14.40 14.87 6.62
N GLY A 229 -14.85 13.71 6.13
CA GLY A 229 -14.30 12.42 6.51
C GLY A 229 -12.81 12.29 6.21
N VAL A 230 -12.38 12.65 4.98
CA VAL A 230 -10.96 12.64 4.58
C VAL A 230 -10.14 13.55 5.49
N SER A 231 -10.66 14.73 5.81
CA SER A 231 -10.00 15.70 6.70
C SER A 231 -9.84 15.16 8.12
N GLN A 232 -10.87 14.49 8.65
CA GLN A 232 -10.81 13.84 9.96
C GLN A 232 -9.74 12.74 9.99
N ILE A 233 -9.67 11.91 8.96
CA ILE A 233 -8.64 10.86 8.82
C ILE A 233 -7.24 11.49 8.82
N MET A 234 -7.03 12.55 8.03
CA MET A 234 -5.76 13.27 7.99
C MET A 234 -5.41 13.83 9.39
N LEU A 235 -6.34 14.52 10.04
CA LEU A 235 -6.11 15.06 11.37
C LEU A 235 -5.76 13.97 12.39
N SER A 236 -6.45 12.83 12.35
CA SER A 236 -6.20 11.72 13.26
C SER A 236 -4.84 11.07 13.07
N LEU A 237 -4.37 10.95 11.83
CA LEU A 237 -3.01 10.46 11.55
C LEU A 237 -1.93 11.47 11.93
N ALA A 238 -2.21 12.76 11.81
CA ALA A 238 -1.28 13.83 12.18
C ALA A 238 -1.13 14.03 13.71
N ARG A 239 -1.99 13.40 14.54
CA ARG A 239 -1.90 13.50 16.01
C ARG A 239 -0.57 13.00 16.58
N THR A 240 0.10 12.08 15.89
CA THR A 240 1.40 11.56 16.34
C THR A 240 2.52 12.00 15.39
N PRO A 241 3.35 12.97 15.81
CA PRO A 241 4.51 13.37 15.02
C PRO A 241 5.60 12.31 15.06
N HIS A 242 6.37 12.25 13.98
CA HIS A 242 7.45 11.32 13.77
C HIS A 242 8.78 12.06 13.52
N PRO A 243 9.93 11.48 13.91
CA PRO A 243 11.23 12.15 13.85
C PRO A 243 11.94 12.02 12.49
N ARG A 244 11.41 11.23 11.56
CA ARG A 244 12.06 10.91 10.28
C ARG A 244 11.04 10.87 9.14
N ILE A 245 11.52 10.99 7.91
CA ILE A 245 10.80 10.69 6.66
C ILE A 245 11.02 9.20 6.35
N GLY A 246 9.96 8.41 6.40
CA GLY A 246 10.03 6.97 6.21
C GLY A 246 8.66 6.32 6.30
N SER A 247 8.64 5.00 6.25
CA SER A 247 7.43 4.19 6.40
C SER A 247 7.48 3.35 7.67
N LEU A 248 6.31 3.05 8.22
CA LEU A 248 6.19 2.16 9.37
C LEU A 248 6.59 0.74 8.97
N ARG A 249 7.16 0.00 9.92
CA ARG A 249 7.62 -1.38 9.78
C ARG A 249 7.16 -2.21 10.97
N PHE A 250 6.69 -3.41 10.68
CA PHE A 250 6.42 -4.44 11.68
C PHE A 250 7.71 -5.26 11.90
N ASN A 251 8.18 -5.28 13.14
CA ASN A 251 9.41 -5.96 13.55
C ASN A 251 9.11 -7.40 13.99
N ASP A 252 10.14 -8.26 13.97
CA ASP A 252 10.02 -9.69 14.31
C ASP A 252 9.55 -9.92 15.75
N ASP A 253 9.89 -9.00 16.64
CA ASP A 253 9.48 -9.04 18.04
C ASP A 253 8.03 -8.60 18.27
N GLY A 254 7.31 -8.20 17.21
CA GLY A 254 5.93 -7.73 17.26
C GLY A 254 5.77 -6.23 17.55
N SER A 255 6.87 -5.48 17.66
CA SER A 255 6.85 -4.02 17.78
C SER A 255 6.65 -3.32 16.43
N ILE A 256 6.21 -2.06 16.47
CA ILE A 256 6.07 -1.21 15.30
C ILE A 256 7.06 -0.05 15.43
N SER A 257 7.83 0.22 14.38
CA SER A 257 8.77 1.34 14.35
C SER A 257 8.75 2.03 12.98
N LEU A 258 9.12 3.31 12.96
CA LEU A 258 9.36 4.04 11.72
C LEU A 258 10.80 3.81 11.26
N ALA A 259 11.04 2.65 10.66
CA ALA A 259 12.39 2.17 10.31
C ALA A 259 12.58 1.83 8.83
N SER A 260 11.51 1.82 8.03
CA SER A 260 11.61 1.57 6.60
C SER A 260 11.85 2.86 5.82
N ARG A 261 12.48 2.72 4.65
CA ARG A 261 12.51 3.77 3.63
C ARG A 261 11.11 4.31 3.31
N PRO A 262 10.99 5.52 2.75
CA PRO A 262 9.71 6.02 2.26
C PRO A 262 9.16 5.13 1.13
N LEU A 263 8.06 4.42 1.39
CA LEU A 263 7.37 3.63 0.36
C LEU A 263 6.44 4.54 -0.45
N ILE A 264 6.87 4.86 -1.66
CA ILE A 264 6.15 5.69 -2.62
C ILE A 264 5.71 4.81 -3.79
N CYS A 265 4.42 4.84 -4.14
CA CYS A 265 3.85 3.99 -5.19
C CYS A 265 4.55 4.22 -6.55
N ALA A 266 4.74 5.47 -6.97
CA ALA A 266 5.39 5.79 -8.24
C ALA A 266 6.85 5.31 -8.31
N ILE A 267 7.59 5.41 -7.21
CA ILE A 267 8.96 4.87 -7.10
C ILE A 267 8.93 3.36 -7.19
N SER A 268 8.00 2.72 -6.47
CA SER A 268 7.84 1.27 -6.49
C SER A 268 7.53 0.73 -7.89
N VAL A 269 6.79 1.47 -8.71
CA VAL A 269 6.57 1.13 -10.13
C VAL A 269 7.88 1.16 -10.92
N LEU A 270 8.68 2.20 -10.74
CA LEU A 270 9.95 2.37 -11.47
C LEU A 270 10.99 1.34 -11.01
N GLU A 271 11.04 1.02 -9.71
CA GLU A 271 11.86 -0.06 -9.15
C GLU A 271 11.50 -1.42 -9.80
N ASN A 272 10.21 -1.66 -10.01
CA ASN A 272 9.75 -2.87 -10.72
C ASN A 272 10.20 -2.90 -12.19
N GLU A 273 10.32 -1.74 -12.81
CA GLU A 273 10.80 -1.58 -14.19
C GLU A 273 12.34 -1.60 -14.29
N GLY A 274 13.04 -1.84 -13.17
CA GLY A 274 14.50 -2.00 -13.11
C GLY A 274 15.26 -0.78 -12.59
N ALA A 275 14.57 0.24 -12.07
CA ALA A 275 15.24 1.34 -11.39
C ALA A 275 15.92 0.86 -10.09
N PRO A 276 17.05 1.49 -9.69
CA PRO A 276 17.68 1.20 -8.41
C PRO A 276 16.74 1.54 -7.26
N ARG A 277 16.87 0.82 -6.14
CA ARG A 277 16.02 1.05 -4.97
C ARG A 277 16.31 2.41 -4.33
N LEU A 278 15.27 3.12 -3.90
CA LEU A 278 15.42 4.31 -3.06
C LEU A 278 15.77 3.87 -1.63
N GLU A 279 16.85 4.41 -1.05
CA GLU A 279 17.26 4.10 0.32
C GLU A 279 16.49 4.94 1.36
N GLY A 280 16.76 4.73 2.65
CA GLY A 280 16.18 5.51 3.77
C GLY A 280 16.15 4.71 5.08
N PRO A 281 15.50 5.22 6.15
CA PRO A 281 14.76 6.49 6.26
C PRO A 281 15.66 7.74 6.36
N TYR A 282 15.06 8.93 6.23
CA TYR A 282 15.79 10.22 6.25
C TYR A 282 15.43 11.05 7.48
N THR A 283 16.39 11.77 8.06
CA THR A 283 16.17 12.62 9.25
C THR A 283 15.76 14.05 8.91
N SER A 284 16.02 14.50 7.68
CA SER A 284 15.70 15.86 7.22
C SER A 284 15.27 15.86 5.75
N THR A 285 14.67 16.98 5.33
CA THR A 285 14.09 17.16 3.99
C THR A 285 15.16 17.15 2.89
N GLY A 286 16.33 17.73 3.13
CA GLY A 286 17.41 17.87 2.14
C GLY A 286 17.90 16.53 1.56
N PRO A 287 18.40 15.59 2.39
CA PRO A 287 18.85 14.28 1.92
C PRO A 287 17.77 13.49 1.20
N PHE A 288 16.50 13.60 1.64
CA PHE A 288 15.39 12.94 0.96
C PHE A 288 15.14 13.52 -0.44
N LEU A 289 15.06 14.85 -0.58
CA LEU A 289 14.86 15.49 -1.89
C LEU A 289 16.03 15.26 -2.84
N GLN A 290 17.26 15.22 -2.32
CA GLN A 290 18.45 14.85 -3.10
C GLN A 290 18.34 13.40 -3.60
N ALA A 291 17.97 12.46 -2.74
CA ALA A 291 17.78 11.06 -3.12
C ALA A 291 16.69 10.90 -4.20
N LEU A 292 15.59 11.68 -4.14
CA LEU A 292 14.59 11.71 -5.20
C LEU A 292 15.16 12.23 -6.54
N GLN A 293 15.97 13.29 -6.51
CA GLN A 293 16.63 13.84 -7.71
C GLN A 293 17.60 12.84 -8.34
N GLU A 294 18.41 12.17 -7.52
CA GLU A 294 19.36 11.14 -7.95
C GLU A 294 18.62 9.92 -8.51
N PHE A 295 17.60 9.43 -7.81
CA PHE A 295 16.74 8.36 -8.29
C PHE A 295 16.17 8.67 -9.68
N ARG A 296 15.67 9.89 -9.89
CA ARG A 296 15.13 10.32 -11.20
C ARG A 296 16.19 10.41 -12.28
N ALA A 297 17.37 10.94 -11.99
CA ALA A 297 18.47 10.96 -12.95
C ALA A 297 18.92 9.53 -13.33
N ASN A 298 18.92 8.60 -12.37
CA ASN A 298 19.23 7.19 -12.61
C ASN A 298 18.17 6.52 -13.49
N VAL A 299 16.88 6.74 -13.21
CA VAL A 299 15.77 6.26 -14.04
C VAL A 299 15.93 6.77 -15.47
N PHE A 300 16.16 8.08 -15.65
CA PHE A 300 16.32 8.71 -16.95
C PHE A 300 17.49 8.12 -17.76
N THR A 301 18.60 7.80 -17.09
CA THR A 301 19.81 7.30 -17.77
C THR A 301 19.72 5.81 -18.11
N ASN A 302 19.01 5.02 -17.30
CA ASN A 302 19.05 3.56 -17.38
C ASN A 302 17.79 2.91 -17.98
N GLN A 303 16.66 3.61 -18.03
CA GLN A 303 15.43 3.04 -18.60
C GLN A 303 15.42 3.17 -20.12
N PRO A 304 15.22 2.07 -20.88
CA PRO A 304 15.14 2.12 -22.35
C PRO A 304 13.98 2.97 -22.86
N ASN A 305 12.94 3.11 -22.05
CA ASN A 305 11.76 3.93 -22.30
C ASN A 305 11.82 5.22 -21.47
N ALA A 306 12.98 5.88 -21.36
CA ALA A 306 13.09 7.15 -20.65
C ALA A 306 12.58 8.35 -21.46
N VAL A 307 12.75 8.32 -22.79
CA VAL A 307 12.39 9.43 -23.71
C VAL A 307 11.75 8.90 -24.99
N HIS A 308 10.88 9.69 -25.61
CA HIS A 308 10.26 9.38 -26.91
C HIS A 308 11.15 9.81 -28.07
N ASP A 309 11.68 11.02 -28.00
CA ASP A 309 12.51 11.62 -29.02
C ASP A 309 13.51 12.61 -28.41
N LYS A 310 14.23 13.31 -29.30
CA LYS A 310 15.26 14.27 -28.91
C LYS A 310 14.69 15.49 -28.18
N GLU A 311 13.47 15.90 -28.49
CA GLU A 311 12.86 17.08 -27.89
C GLU A 311 12.30 16.77 -26.50
N ASP A 312 11.60 15.64 -26.34
CA ASP A 312 11.20 15.11 -25.04
C ASP A 312 12.43 14.94 -24.12
N CYS A 313 13.54 14.41 -24.65
CA CYS A 313 14.80 14.30 -23.94
C CYS A 313 15.30 15.65 -23.40
N ARG A 314 15.32 16.69 -24.25
CA ARG A 314 15.73 18.05 -23.82
C ARG A 314 14.78 18.63 -22.78
N GLN A 315 13.47 18.46 -22.94
CA GLN A 315 12.47 18.96 -22.01
C GLN A 315 12.61 18.30 -20.63
N GLN A 316 12.74 16.97 -20.58
CA GLN A 316 12.98 16.25 -19.32
C GLN A 316 14.30 16.67 -18.65
N MET A 317 15.37 16.85 -19.42
CA MET A 317 16.63 17.39 -18.89
C MET A 317 16.47 18.81 -18.34
N ALA A 318 15.76 19.68 -19.06
CA ALA A 318 15.47 21.04 -18.61
C ALA A 318 14.65 21.03 -17.31
N TYR A 319 13.64 20.16 -17.18
CA TYR A 319 12.88 20.00 -15.94
C TYR A 319 13.77 19.54 -14.78
N MET A 320 14.66 18.57 -14.99
CA MET A 320 15.57 18.11 -13.93
C MET A 320 16.53 19.22 -13.47
N VAL A 321 17.06 20.02 -14.40
CA VAL A 321 17.94 21.15 -14.08
C VAL A 321 17.16 22.24 -13.34
N LEU A 322 15.96 22.58 -13.82
CA LEU A 322 15.08 23.56 -13.19
C LEU A 322 14.68 23.15 -11.78
N LEU A 323 14.33 21.88 -11.56
CA LEU A 323 13.97 21.38 -10.25
C LEU A 323 15.16 21.40 -9.30
N ARG A 324 16.37 21.08 -9.78
CA ARG A 324 17.60 21.20 -8.97
C ARG A 324 17.87 22.65 -8.55
N SER A 325 17.58 23.64 -9.39
CA SER A 325 17.81 25.04 -9.06
C SER A 325 16.72 25.63 -8.15
N ILE A 326 15.46 25.20 -8.32
CA ILE A 326 14.31 25.73 -7.57
C ILE A 326 14.15 25.07 -6.19
N VAL A 327 14.44 23.77 -6.06
CA VAL A 327 14.22 23.03 -4.79
C VAL A 327 14.84 23.71 -3.57
N PRO A 328 16.12 24.15 -3.58
CA PRO A 328 16.70 24.85 -2.45
C PRO A 328 16.06 26.21 -2.12
N GLN A 329 15.33 26.81 -3.07
CA GLN A 329 14.65 28.10 -2.90
C GLN A 329 13.24 27.94 -2.32
N ILE A 330 12.57 26.83 -2.59
CA ILE A 330 11.19 26.57 -2.13
C ILE A 330 11.17 25.75 -0.83
N PHE A 331 12.12 24.84 -0.65
CA PHE A 331 12.13 23.91 0.47
C PHE A 331 13.18 24.28 1.51
N ASN A 332 12.81 24.21 2.79
CA ASN A 332 13.79 24.24 3.88
C ASN A 332 14.50 22.88 3.97
N LEU A 333 15.65 22.76 3.31
CA LEU A 333 16.42 21.51 3.26
C LEU A 333 16.93 21.05 4.64
N GLN A 334 17.07 21.96 5.61
CA GLN A 334 17.50 21.65 6.98
C GLN A 334 16.33 21.27 7.90
N TYR A 335 15.09 21.34 7.40
CA TYR A 335 13.92 20.95 8.18
C TYR A 335 14.00 19.47 8.57
N SER A 336 14.02 19.23 9.88
CA SER A 336 14.23 17.92 10.50
C SER A 336 12.99 17.43 11.27
N GLY A 337 11.82 17.94 10.90
CA GLY A 337 10.52 17.55 11.47
C GLY A 337 9.88 18.61 12.36
N PRO A 338 8.71 18.30 12.96
CA PRO A 338 8.06 16.99 12.98
C PRO A 338 7.51 16.54 11.62
N PHE A 339 7.51 15.23 11.37
CA PHE A 339 6.90 14.63 10.18
C PHE A 339 5.61 13.90 10.53
N PHE A 340 4.63 13.85 9.63
CA PHE A 340 3.29 13.33 9.89
C PHE A 340 2.93 12.20 8.93
N LEU A 341 2.33 11.12 9.44
CA LEU A 341 1.99 9.95 8.65
C LEU A 341 0.83 10.25 7.69
N GLN A 342 1.05 10.15 6.38
CA GLN A 342 0.00 10.31 5.37
C GLN A 342 -0.17 9.03 4.54
N HIS A 343 -1.38 8.86 4.02
CA HIS A 343 -1.70 7.82 3.06
C HIS A 343 -1.51 8.36 1.63
N GLU A 344 -0.61 7.74 0.87
CA GLU A 344 -0.19 8.25 -0.45
C GLU A 344 -1.12 7.83 -1.57
N ASP A 345 -1.72 6.64 -1.48
CA ASP A 345 -2.59 6.09 -2.52
C ASP A 345 -4.08 6.25 -2.16
N LEU A 346 -4.47 7.42 -1.61
CA LEU A 346 -5.86 7.63 -1.20
C LEU A 346 -6.64 8.10 -2.41
N HIS A 347 -7.22 7.18 -3.17
CA HIS A 347 -8.13 7.50 -4.28
C HIS A 347 -9.51 6.86 -4.06
N THR A 348 -10.49 7.21 -4.89
CA THR A 348 -11.87 6.70 -4.78
C THR A 348 -12.00 5.17 -4.75
N GLY A 349 -11.02 4.43 -5.24
CA GLY A 349 -11.01 2.96 -5.22
C GLY A 349 -10.56 2.36 -3.89
N ASN A 350 -9.92 3.15 -3.04
CA ASN A 350 -9.44 2.73 -1.71
C ASN A 350 -10.34 3.24 -0.57
N ILE A 351 -11.41 3.95 -0.90
CA ILE A 351 -12.40 4.49 0.05
C ILE A 351 -13.72 3.76 -0.14
N PHE A 352 -14.29 3.27 0.96
CA PHE A 352 -15.66 2.76 1.05
C PHE A 352 -16.52 3.78 1.76
N VAL A 353 -17.74 3.96 1.26
CA VAL A 353 -18.71 4.92 1.79
C VAL A 353 -20.09 4.31 1.94
N ASP A 354 -20.92 4.91 2.80
CA ASP A 354 -22.36 4.67 2.83
C ASP A 354 -23.10 5.46 1.73
N ALA A 355 -24.44 5.40 1.73
CA ALA A 355 -25.29 6.09 0.76
C ALA A 355 -25.11 7.62 0.75
N ASP A 356 -24.70 8.18 1.88
CA ASP A 356 -24.53 9.60 2.14
C ASP A 356 -23.08 10.08 1.97
N TRP A 357 -22.19 9.21 1.48
CA TRP A 357 -20.76 9.45 1.31
C TRP A 357 -19.99 9.66 2.61
N ASN A 358 -20.50 9.17 3.74
CA ASN A 358 -19.68 9.03 4.95
C ASN A 358 -18.72 7.86 4.77
N ILE A 359 -17.47 8.04 5.18
CA ILE A 359 -16.44 7.01 5.01
C ILE A 359 -16.69 5.87 6.00
N THR A 360 -16.85 4.66 5.48
CA THR A 360 -17.08 3.43 6.25
C THR A 360 -15.92 2.45 6.18
N GLY A 361 -14.92 2.72 5.33
CA GLY A 361 -13.70 1.91 5.29
C GLY A 361 -12.61 2.51 4.41
N ILE A 362 -11.36 2.35 4.84
CA ILE A 362 -10.17 2.63 4.05
C ILE A 362 -9.40 1.34 3.89
N ILE A 363 -9.05 1.01 2.65
CA ILE A 363 -8.25 -0.17 2.32
C ILE A 363 -6.89 0.24 1.75
N ASP A 364 -6.09 -0.77 1.43
CA ASP A 364 -4.81 -0.62 0.73
C ASP A 364 -3.78 0.25 1.43
N LEU A 365 -3.43 -0.12 2.66
CA LEU A 365 -2.54 0.67 3.53
C LEU A 365 -1.05 0.47 3.24
N GLU A 366 -0.68 -0.07 2.07
CA GLU A 366 0.71 -0.40 1.72
C GLU A 366 1.59 0.86 1.58
N PHE A 367 1.05 1.91 0.96
CA PHE A 367 1.78 3.16 0.71
C PHE A 367 1.40 4.23 1.73
N ARG A 368 2.02 4.15 2.91
CA ARG A 368 2.03 5.24 3.87
C ARG A 368 3.45 5.63 4.23
N ARG A 369 3.68 6.93 4.34
CA ARG A 369 4.94 7.47 4.83
C ARG A 369 4.72 8.77 5.58
N THR A 370 5.74 9.18 6.30
CA THR A 370 5.76 10.46 6.99
C THR A 370 6.18 11.58 6.04
N LYS A 371 5.56 12.75 6.18
CA LYS A 371 5.82 13.95 5.37
C LYS A 371 6.03 15.19 6.22
N SER A 372 6.64 16.22 5.65
CA SER A 372 6.64 17.56 6.25
C SER A 372 5.20 18.10 6.38
N PHE A 373 4.99 19.06 7.27
CA PHE A 373 3.68 19.71 7.44
C PHE A 373 3.11 20.27 6.12
N ASN A 374 3.97 20.92 5.31
CA ASN A 374 3.57 21.50 4.02
C ASN A 374 3.20 20.41 2.99
N GLY A 375 3.92 19.29 2.97
CA GLY A 375 3.53 18.14 2.15
C GLY A 375 2.25 17.45 2.63
N TYR A 376 1.95 17.56 3.93
CA TYR A 376 0.77 16.95 4.54
C TYR A 376 -0.55 17.61 4.12
N LEU A 377 -0.56 18.94 4.02
CA LEU A 377 -1.77 19.75 3.75
C LEU A 377 -2.22 19.73 2.28
N GLN A 378 -1.61 18.90 1.43
CA GLN A 378 -2.02 18.73 0.04
C GLN A 378 -3.51 18.28 -0.03
N PRO A 379 -4.36 18.96 -0.82
CA PRO A 379 -5.75 18.56 -1.01
C PRO A 379 -5.87 17.16 -1.62
N TRP A 380 -6.81 16.36 -1.12
CA TRP A 380 -7.18 15.09 -1.74
C TRP A 380 -7.79 15.34 -3.14
N ARG A 381 -7.25 14.68 -4.17
CA ARG A 381 -7.69 14.89 -5.57
C ARG A 381 -8.67 13.84 -6.11
N GLY A 382 -9.02 12.83 -5.31
CA GLY A 382 -10.04 11.82 -5.59
C GLY A 382 -9.83 10.87 -6.78
N SER A 383 -9.13 11.30 -7.81
CA SER A 383 -8.84 10.47 -8.97
C SER A 383 -7.56 9.66 -8.77
N ARG A 384 -7.59 8.44 -9.29
CA ARG A 384 -6.42 7.58 -9.47
C ARG A 384 -5.70 7.95 -10.77
N THR A 385 -5.37 9.23 -10.96
CA THR A 385 -4.59 9.66 -12.12
C THR A 385 -3.12 9.40 -11.83
N TRP A 386 -2.66 8.20 -12.20
CA TRP A 386 -1.25 7.87 -12.10
C TRP A 386 -0.48 8.65 -13.15
N PRO A 387 0.39 9.58 -12.75
CA PRO A 387 1.17 10.30 -13.73
C PRO A 387 2.14 9.34 -14.41
N ALA A 388 2.29 9.52 -15.70
CA ALA A 388 3.19 8.67 -16.47
C ALA A 388 4.65 8.88 -16.01
N PRO A 389 5.53 7.86 -16.15
CA PRO A 389 6.95 7.88 -15.76
C PRO A 389 7.75 9.11 -16.20
N ARG A 390 7.30 9.81 -17.24
CA ARG A 390 7.95 10.94 -17.89
C ARG A 390 7.22 12.27 -17.69
N SER A 391 5.99 12.23 -17.22
CA SER A 391 5.12 13.41 -17.17
C SER A 391 5.60 14.43 -16.14
N LEU A 392 5.41 15.72 -16.44
CA LEU A 392 5.58 16.80 -15.47
C LEU A 392 4.75 16.54 -14.20
N THR A 393 3.59 15.90 -14.35
CA THR A 393 2.74 15.47 -13.24
C THR A 393 3.46 14.51 -12.29
N LEU A 394 4.37 13.65 -12.77
CA LEU A 394 5.15 12.78 -11.88
C LEU A 394 6.19 13.59 -11.08
N TYR A 395 6.84 14.57 -11.70
CA TYR A 395 7.70 15.49 -10.98
C TYR A 395 6.89 16.23 -9.92
N ILE A 396 5.76 16.81 -10.32
CA ILE A 396 4.84 17.48 -9.41
C ILE A 396 4.41 16.54 -8.29
N GLU A 397 4.03 15.29 -8.55
CA GLU A 397 3.70 14.31 -7.51
C GLU A 397 4.90 14.12 -6.57
N LEU A 398 6.07 13.69 -7.08
CA LEU A 398 7.28 13.44 -6.28
C LEU A 398 7.73 14.62 -5.42
N TYR A 399 7.47 15.87 -5.82
CA TYR A 399 7.79 17.07 -5.03
C TYR A 399 6.62 17.61 -4.20
N ARG A 400 5.35 17.45 -4.65
CA ARG A 400 4.14 17.71 -3.85
C ARG A 400 4.12 16.84 -2.60
N LEU A 401 4.68 15.65 -2.74
CA LEU A 401 4.98 14.73 -1.68
C LEU A 401 5.74 15.37 -0.50
N ASP A 402 6.48 16.47 -0.64
CA ASP A 402 7.16 17.11 0.51
C ASP A 402 6.96 18.64 0.63
N GLY A 403 6.03 19.21 -0.12
CA GLY A 403 5.60 20.61 0.04
C GLY A 403 5.93 21.51 -1.14
N ALA A 404 5.14 21.43 -2.21
CA ALA A 404 4.97 22.56 -3.12
C ALA A 404 3.49 22.92 -3.14
N GLY A 405 3.14 24.04 -2.49
CA GLY A 405 1.88 24.74 -2.71
C GLY A 405 1.93 25.42 -4.07
N CYS A 406 1.79 24.67 -5.15
CA CYS A 406 1.38 25.24 -6.43
C CYS A 406 -0.13 25.14 -6.50
N THR A 407 -0.79 26.24 -6.14
CA THR A 407 -2.07 26.64 -6.71
C THR A 407 -1.90 26.61 -8.23
N THR A 408 -2.37 25.55 -8.87
CA THR A 408 -2.75 25.60 -10.27
C THR A 408 -3.95 26.52 -10.35
N VAL A 409 -3.76 27.69 -10.98
CA VAL A 409 -4.81 28.55 -11.52
C VAL A 409 -5.75 27.70 -12.39
#